data_AF-A0A6V2Y4B5-F1
#
_entry.id   AF-A0A6V2Y4B5-F1
#
_cell.length_a   1.000
_cell.length_b   1.000
_cell.length_c   1.000
_cell.angle_alpha   90.00
_cell.angle_beta   90.00
_cell.angle_gamma   90.00
#
_symmetry.space_group_name_H-M   'P 1'
#
loop_
_entity.id
_entity.type
_entity.pdbx_description
1 polymer ?
#
loop_
_entity_poly.entity_id
_entity_poly.type
_entity_poly.pdbx_seq_one_letter_code
_entity_poly.pdbx_strand_id
1 'polypeptide(L)'
;MQLLRSVRPPLATRLALQHAALLGGMSHEFAALDEPELQQSLPRHCATMKTYQAELLACGAANSAALATVFGRAENHGADRLRSVVWPWLEPLAGTAEDEYEHLGSVWRHMARDWTAGGAAQTGHLRAEVLRLLRGEGLASGAGVPPGGEVLVLGCGQARLAWTIASGLPGARVTGLEASEAQLSAANFFLQCAEEERLAFHPFLDEPRSNLHAAARTAALAAPDIAPAALPRVSLELRRGDFLQLSPSGEEALRGSGRRRGSSSVPPNRAASLRGAFPTGATPS
;
A
#
# COMPACT_ATOMS: atom_id res chain seq x y z
N MET A 1 2.19 -25.46 30.39
CA MET A 1 1.37 -25.29 29.17
C MET A 1 1.87 -24.07 28.43
N GLN A 2 2.71 -24.25 27.40
CA GLN A 2 3.07 -23.16 26.49
C GLN A 2 1.82 -22.80 25.70
N LEU A 3 1.32 -21.57 25.88
CA LEU A 3 0.32 -20.97 25.01
C LEU A 3 0.89 -21.00 23.60
N LEU A 4 0.36 -21.89 22.75
CA LEU A 4 0.57 -21.85 21.31
C LEU A 4 0.14 -20.46 20.85
N ARG A 5 1.12 -19.56 20.65
CA ARG A 5 0.87 -18.30 19.96
C ARG A 5 0.30 -18.68 18.60
N SER A 6 -0.98 -18.39 18.39
CA SER A 6 -1.64 -18.52 17.11
C SER A 6 -0.80 -17.79 16.06
N VAL A 7 -0.10 -18.53 15.22
CA VAL A 7 0.68 -17.96 14.11
C VAL A 7 -0.34 -17.44 13.10
N ARG A 8 -0.38 -16.11 12.92
CA ARG A 8 -1.25 -15.49 11.92
C ARG A 8 -0.84 -16.02 10.53
N PRO A 9 -1.78 -16.50 9.69
CA PRO A 9 -1.45 -16.96 8.35
C PRO A 9 -0.82 -15.83 7.50
N PRO A 10 0.05 -16.15 6.52
CA PRO A 10 0.58 -15.17 5.58
C PRO A 10 -0.52 -14.35 4.90
N LEU A 11 -0.26 -13.08 4.58
CA LEU A 11 -1.23 -12.18 3.96
C LEU A 11 -1.88 -12.79 2.71
N ALA A 12 -1.09 -13.37 1.80
CA ALA A 12 -1.60 -14.03 0.59
C ALA A 12 -2.62 -15.13 0.91
N THR A 13 -2.37 -15.93 1.94
CA THR A 13 -3.30 -16.96 2.41
C THR A 13 -4.58 -16.34 2.96
N ARG A 14 -4.48 -15.26 3.75
CA ARG A 14 -5.65 -14.57 4.32
C ARG A 14 -6.54 -13.97 3.22
N LEU A 15 -5.94 -13.29 2.25
CA LEU A 15 -6.67 -12.72 1.11
C LEU A 15 -7.28 -13.82 0.22
N ALA A 16 -6.56 -14.93 -0.01
CA ALA A 16 -7.09 -16.08 -0.74
C ALA A 16 -8.31 -16.72 -0.04
N LEU A 17 -8.29 -16.81 1.30
CA LEU A 17 -9.43 -17.31 2.08
C LEU A 17 -10.64 -16.37 1.99
N GLN A 18 -10.43 -15.05 2.09
CA GLN A 18 -11.51 -14.08 1.88
C GLN A 18 -12.09 -14.17 0.46
N HIS A 19 -11.23 -14.35 -0.53
CA HIS A 19 -11.65 -14.53 -1.91
C HIS A 19 -12.47 -15.82 -2.10
N ALA A 20 -12.02 -16.94 -1.52
CA ALA A 20 -12.77 -18.20 -1.55
C ALA A 20 -14.15 -18.05 -0.87
N ALA A 21 -14.22 -17.34 0.26
CA ALA A 21 -15.47 -17.04 0.93
C ALA A 21 -16.41 -16.19 0.05
N LEU A 22 -15.88 -15.21 -0.68
CA LEU A 22 -16.65 -14.42 -1.66
C LEU A 22 -17.25 -15.31 -2.76
N LEU A 23 -16.47 -16.22 -3.35
CA LEU A 23 -16.95 -17.15 -4.39
C LEU A 23 -18.01 -18.12 -3.86
N GLY A 24 -17.84 -18.60 -2.62
CA GLY A 24 -18.84 -19.40 -1.93
C GLY A 24 -20.13 -18.63 -1.70
N GLY A 25 -20.03 -17.36 -1.26
CA GLY A 25 -21.17 -16.46 -1.09
C GLY A 25 -21.93 -16.20 -2.39
N MET A 26 -21.21 -15.97 -3.51
CA MET A 26 -21.83 -15.85 -4.83
C MET A 26 -22.56 -17.12 -5.24
N SER A 27 -21.96 -18.29 -5.04
CA SER A 27 -22.65 -19.56 -5.34
C SER A 27 -23.95 -19.70 -4.55
N HIS A 28 -23.92 -19.32 -3.27
CA HIS A 28 -25.08 -19.36 -2.40
C HIS A 28 -26.16 -18.33 -2.76
N GLU A 29 -25.78 -17.14 -3.26
CA GLU A 29 -26.70 -16.07 -3.70
C GLU A 29 -27.73 -16.57 -4.72
N PHE A 30 -27.36 -17.55 -5.56
CA PHE A 30 -28.20 -18.07 -6.63
C PHE A 30 -28.72 -19.49 -6.38
N ALA A 31 -28.56 -20.06 -5.18
CA ALA A 31 -28.95 -21.44 -4.89
C ALA A 31 -30.45 -21.70 -5.15
N ALA A 32 -31.31 -20.71 -4.90
CA ALA A 32 -32.75 -20.81 -5.15
C ALA A 32 -33.11 -21.01 -6.64
N LEU A 33 -32.19 -20.76 -7.58
CA LEU A 33 -32.42 -21.00 -9.01
C LEU A 33 -32.50 -22.49 -9.36
N ASP A 34 -32.09 -23.38 -8.45
CA ASP A 34 -32.14 -24.83 -8.63
C ASP A 34 -33.48 -25.44 -8.18
N GLU A 35 -34.36 -24.66 -7.55
CA GLU A 35 -35.67 -25.12 -7.10
C GLU A 35 -36.60 -25.45 -8.29
N PRO A 36 -37.16 -26.68 -8.37
CA PRO A 36 -37.99 -27.11 -9.50
C PRO A 36 -39.21 -26.20 -9.73
N GLU A 37 -39.86 -25.73 -8.68
CA GLU A 37 -41.03 -24.86 -8.78
C GLU A 37 -40.68 -23.51 -9.42
N LEU A 38 -39.51 -22.95 -9.09
CA LEU A 38 -39.04 -21.69 -9.67
C LEU A 38 -38.66 -21.87 -11.14
N GLN A 39 -37.99 -22.98 -11.48
CA GLN A 39 -37.62 -23.30 -12.85
C GLN A 39 -38.83 -23.53 -13.76
N GLN A 40 -39.90 -24.15 -13.23
CA GLN A 40 -41.15 -24.35 -13.98
C GLN A 40 -41.93 -23.04 -14.16
N SER A 41 -41.96 -22.18 -13.13
CA SER A 41 -42.73 -20.93 -13.17
C SER A 41 -42.03 -19.80 -13.94
N LEU A 42 -40.70 -19.71 -13.86
CA LEU A 42 -39.91 -18.61 -14.44
C LEU A 42 -38.66 -19.11 -15.19
N PRO A 43 -38.80 -20.02 -16.19
CA PRO A 43 -37.66 -20.69 -16.83
C PRO A 43 -36.65 -19.73 -17.47
N ARG A 44 -37.15 -18.65 -18.12
CA ARG A 44 -36.28 -17.64 -18.74
C ARG A 44 -35.49 -16.84 -17.72
N HIS A 45 -36.11 -16.48 -16.58
CA HIS A 45 -35.45 -15.75 -15.52
C HIS A 45 -34.33 -16.60 -14.90
N CYS A 46 -34.63 -17.86 -14.58
CA CYS A 46 -33.62 -18.80 -14.05
C CYS A 46 -32.44 -18.96 -15.01
N ALA A 47 -32.69 -19.11 -16.32
CA ALA A 47 -31.62 -19.22 -17.31
C ALA A 47 -30.74 -17.95 -17.37
N THR A 48 -31.35 -16.77 -17.39
CA THR A 48 -30.61 -15.49 -17.38
C THR A 48 -29.77 -15.35 -16.10
N MET A 49 -30.35 -15.65 -14.94
CA MET A 49 -29.64 -15.50 -13.67
C MET A 49 -28.53 -16.53 -13.49
N LYS A 50 -28.68 -17.76 -14.01
CA LYS A 50 -27.59 -18.76 -14.05
C LYS A 50 -26.46 -18.32 -14.97
N THR A 51 -26.77 -17.68 -16.10
CA THR A 51 -25.75 -17.09 -16.98
C THR A 51 -24.96 -16.01 -16.25
N TYR A 52 -25.65 -15.13 -15.53
CA TYR A 52 -25.01 -14.08 -14.72
C TYR A 52 -24.19 -14.64 -13.55
N GLN A 53 -24.66 -15.69 -12.87
CA GLN A 53 -23.88 -16.40 -11.86
C GLN A 53 -22.58 -16.96 -12.44
N ALA A 54 -22.64 -17.60 -13.62
CA ALA A 54 -21.46 -18.12 -14.30
C ALA A 54 -20.46 -17.00 -14.65
N GLU A 55 -20.95 -15.84 -15.08
CA GLU A 55 -20.14 -14.65 -15.33
C GLU A 55 -19.44 -14.16 -14.04
N LEU A 56 -20.17 -14.03 -12.93
CA LEU A 56 -19.61 -13.63 -11.63
C LEU A 56 -18.50 -14.58 -11.17
N LEU A 57 -18.71 -15.89 -11.31
CA LEU A 57 -17.71 -16.90 -10.95
C LEU A 57 -16.48 -16.84 -11.87
N ALA A 58 -16.66 -16.57 -13.16
CA ALA A 58 -15.55 -16.38 -14.11
C ALA A 58 -14.73 -15.13 -13.76
N CYS A 59 -15.38 -14.00 -13.47
CA CYS A 59 -14.71 -12.78 -12.97
C CYS A 59 -13.99 -13.05 -11.65
N GLY A 60 -14.60 -13.83 -10.76
CA GLY A 60 -14.02 -14.29 -9.52
C GLY A 60 -12.74 -15.10 -9.74
N ALA A 61 -12.72 -16.02 -10.70
CA ALA A 61 -11.53 -16.77 -11.08
C ALA A 61 -10.43 -15.85 -11.65
N ALA A 62 -10.77 -14.84 -12.44
CA ALA A 62 -9.83 -13.84 -12.91
C ALA A 62 -9.20 -13.05 -11.75
N ASN A 63 -10.00 -12.67 -10.75
CA ASN A 63 -9.49 -12.03 -9.53
C ASN A 63 -8.55 -12.93 -8.71
N SER A 64 -8.73 -14.26 -8.73
CA SER A 64 -7.77 -15.19 -8.11
C SER A 64 -6.38 -15.06 -8.75
N ALA A 65 -6.32 -14.95 -10.08
CA ALA A 65 -5.07 -14.76 -10.80
C ALA A 65 -4.45 -13.37 -10.51
N ALA A 66 -5.29 -12.34 -10.42
CA ALA A 66 -4.85 -11.00 -10.04
C ALA A 66 -4.25 -10.98 -8.62
N LEU A 67 -4.89 -11.64 -7.65
CA LEU A 67 -4.38 -11.79 -6.28
C LEU A 67 -3.01 -12.46 -6.26
N ALA A 68 -2.87 -13.56 -6.98
CA ALA A 68 -1.60 -14.27 -7.06
C ALA A 68 -0.48 -13.42 -7.68
N THR A 69 -0.84 -12.51 -8.59
CA THR A 69 0.11 -11.60 -9.24
C THR A 69 0.56 -10.49 -8.29
N VAL A 70 -0.37 -9.89 -7.55
CA VAL A 70 -0.08 -8.76 -6.65
C VAL A 70 0.54 -9.21 -5.33
N PHE A 71 0.02 -10.27 -4.72
CA PHE A 71 0.37 -10.72 -3.37
C PHE A 71 1.17 -12.03 -3.33
N GLY A 72 1.40 -12.66 -4.50
CA GLY A 72 2.00 -13.99 -4.60
C GLY A 72 0.98 -15.13 -4.38
N ARG A 73 1.36 -16.36 -4.72
CA ARG A 73 0.50 -17.55 -4.50
C ARG A 73 0.54 -17.99 -3.04
N ALA A 74 -0.61 -18.32 -2.44
CA ALA A 74 -0.68 -18.85 -1.08
C ALA A 74 0.21 -20.09 -0.86
N GLU A 75 0.32 -20.98 -1.86
CA GLU A 75 1.18 -22.17 -1.84
C GLU A 75 2.68 -21.84 -1.82
N ASN A 76 3.09 -20.68 -2.36
CA ASN A 76 4.48 -20.24 -2.35
C ASN A 76 4.94 -19.72 -0.97
N HIS A 77 4.02 -19.61 0.00
CA HIS A 77 4.28 -19.08 1.33
C HIS A 77 4.55 -20.18 2.38
N GLY A 78 4.85 -21.41 1.94
CA GLY A 78 5.41 -22.44 2.81
C GLY A 78 6.77 -21.98 3.37
N ALA A 79 6.78 -21.57 4.64
CA ALA A 79 7.88 -21.31 5.59
C ALA A 79 9.21 -20.64 5.17
N ASP A 80 9.62 -20.59 3.89
CA ASP A 80 11.04 -20.42 3.54
C ASP A 80 11.36 -19.52 2.35
N ARG A 81 10.41 -18.74 1.80
CA ARG A 81 10.70 -17.83 0.66
C ARG A 81 10.19 -16.40 0.75
N LEU A 82 10.04 -15.85 1.95
CA LEU A 82 9.98 -14.39 2.17
C LEU A 82 11.39 -13.73 2.25
N ARG A 83 12.43 -14.36 1.67
CA ARG A 83 13.84 -13.92 1.84
C ARG A 83 14.46 -13.14 0.68
N SER A 84 13.77 -12.87 -0.43
CA SER A 84 14.39 -12.13 -1.57
C SER A 84 13.92 -10.69 -1.76
N VAL A 85 13.08 -10.16 -0.87
CA VAL A 85 12.91 -8.71 -0.74
C VAL A 85 13.17 -8.37 0.71
N VAL A 86 14.35 -7.84 1.00
CA VAL A 86 14.76 -7.45 2.34
C VAL A 86 13.74 -6.42 2.84
N TRP A 87 12.94 -6.78 3.84
CA TRP A 87 12.06 -5.85 4.58
C TRP A 87 12.61 -5.75 6.01
N PRO A 88 13.67 -4.96 6.26
CA PRO A 88 14.42 -5.07 7.51
C PRO A 88 13.74 -4.43 8.73
N TRP A 89 12.49 -3.95 8.63
CA TRP A 89 11.88 -3.14 9.70
C TRP A 89 10.40 -3.44 10.01
N LEU A 90 9.84 -4.58 9.58
CA LEU A 90 8.51 -5.00 10.04
C LEU A 90 8.62 -5.72 11.39
N GLU A 91 8.81 -4.94 12.46
CA GLU A 91 8.44 -5.41 13.80
C GLU A 91 6.91 -5.60 13.84
N PRO A 92 6.39 -6.71 14.40
CA PRO A 92 4.95 -6.89 14.56
C PRO A 92 4.44 -5.91 15.63
N LEU A 93 3.69 -4.89 15.24
CA LEU A 93 2.89 -4.13 16.20
C LEU A 93 1.76 -5.04 16.69
N ALA A 94 1.93 -5.55 17.91
CA ALA A 94 0.92 -6.34 18.59
C ALA A 94 -0.27 -5.45 18.97
N GLY A 95 -1.49 -5.77 18.51
CA GLY A 95 -2.72 -5.24 19.12
C GLY A 95 -3.92 -5.04 18.20
N THR A 96 -4.71 -6.10 18.00
CA THR A 96 -6.19 -6.15 18.10
C THR A 96 -7.10 -5.18 17.31
N ALA A 97 -6.61 -4.41 16.34
CA ALA A 97 -7.47 -3.64 15.41
C ALA A 97 -7.31 -4.02 13.92
N GLU A 98 -6.46 -5.01 13.62
CA GLU A 98 -5.97 -5.28 12.26
C GLU A 98 -6.97 -5.95 11.31
N ASP A 99 -8.07 -6.52 11.81
CA ASP A 99 -9.01 -7.30 10.97
C ASP A 99 -10.05 -6.44 10.22
N GLU A 100 -10.30 -5.18 10.62
CA GLU A 100 -11.27 -4.31 9.92
C GLU A 100 -10.71 -3.70 8.62
N TYR A 101 -9.39 -3.47 8.53
CA TYR A 101 -8.74 -2.76 7.42
C TYR A 101 -8.12 -3.67 6.35
N GLU A 102 -8.15 -4.99 6.56
CA GLU A 102 -7.63 -5.99 5.62
C GLU A 102 -8.76 -6.70 4.86
N HIS A 103 -9.86 -5.99 4.60
CA HIS A 103 -10.94 -6.51 3.80
C HIS A 103 -10.60 -6.46 2.30
N LEU A 104 -10.59 -7.61 1.64
CA LEU A 104 -10.27 -7.80 0.23
C LEU A 104 -11.05 -6.85 -0.69
N GLY A 105 -12.35 -6.65 -0.44
CA GLY A 105 -13.16 -5.69 -1.20
C GLY A 105 -12.61 -4.26 -1.14
N SER A 106 -12.15 -3.84 0.05
CA SER A 106 -11.51 -2.54 0.24
C SER A 106 -10.21 -2.41 -0.55
N VAL A 107 -9.39 -3.48 -0.58
CA VAL A 107 -8.15 -3.51 -1.37
C VAL A 107 -8.46 -3.30 -2.84
N TRP A 108 -9.42 -4.03 -3.40
CA TRP A 108 -9.81 -3.88 -4.80
C TRP A 108 -10.33 -2.48 -5.13
N ARG A 109 -11.20 -1.92 -4.28
CA ARG A 109 -11.71 -0.55 -4.47
C ARG A 109 -10.60 0.51 -4.38
N HIS A 110 -9.62 0.31 -3.52
CA HIS A 110 -8.44 1.19 -3.46
C HIS A 110 -7.60 1.06 -4.74
N MET A 111 -7.40 -0.15 -5.28
CA MET A 111 -6.72 -0.33 -6.58
C MET A 111 -7.45 0.40 -7.70
N ALA A 112 -8.79 0.27 -7.74
CA ALA A 112 -9.64 0.97 -8.70
C ALA A 112 -9.46 2.49 -8.60
N ARG A 113 -9.47 3.05 -7.39
CA ARG A 113 -9.33 4.50 -7.15
C ARG A 113 -7.92 5.02 -7.47
N ASP A 114 -6.90 4.29 -7.01
CA ASP A 114 -5.53 4.79 -6.96
C ASP A 114 -4.71 4.46 -8.20
N TRP A 115 -5.09 3.46 -9.00
CA TRP A 115 -4.26 2.93 -10.08
C TRP A 115 -5.00 2.66 -11.40
N THR A 116 -6.22 3.15 -11.59
CA THR A 116 -6.93 3.03 -12.88
C THR A 116 -7.21 4.40 -13.49
N ALA A 117 -7.44 4.43 -14.81
CA ALA A 117 -7.72 5.66 -15.52
C ALA A 117 -9.02 6.32 -15.02
N GLY A 118 -10.04 5.51 -14.69
CA GLY A 118 -11.28 5.99 -14.07
C GLY A 118 -11.05 6.61 -12.70
N GLY A 119 -10.21 5.96 -11.87
CA GLY A 119 -9.79 6.50 -10.58
C GLY A 119 -9.00 7.81 -10.71
N ALA A 120 -8.14 7.93 -11.73
CA ALA A 120 -7.42 9.15 -12.06
C ALA A 120 -8.34 10.28 -12.51
N ALA A 121 -9.34 10.00 -13.34
CA ALA A 121 -10.34 11.00 -13.73
C ALA A 121 -11.11 11.56 -12.53
N GLN A 122 -11.44 10.71 -11.54
CA GLN A 122 -12.16 11.12 -10.34
C GLN A 122 -11.30 11.88 -9.33
N THR A 123 -10.07 11.41 -9.07
CA THR A 123 -9.26 11.89 -7.93
C THR A 123 -8.00 12.65 -8.32
N GLY A 124 -7.64 12.68 -9.60
CA GLY A 124 -6.41 13.30 -10.09
C GLY A 124 -6.32 14.78 -9.77
N HIS A 125 -7.45 15.51 -9.86
CA HIS A 125 -7.51 16.93 -9.51
C HIS A 125 -7.18 17.19 -8.02
N LEU A 126 -7.68 16.34 -7.11
CA LEU A 126 -7.37 16.46 -5.67
C LEU A 126 -5.89 16.25 -5.40
N ARG A 127 -5.28 15.24 -6.04
CA ARG A 127 -3.84 14.96 -5.91
C ARG A 127 -2.99 16.10 -6.46
N ALA A 128 -3.40 16.66 -7.60
CA ALA A 128 -2.75 17.83 -8.20
C ALA A 128 -2.85 19.06 -7.30
N GLU A 129 -4.00 19.29 -6.66
CA GLU A 129 -4.20 20.42 -5.75
C GLU A 129 -3.34 20.31 -4.48
N VAL A 130 -3.24 19.12 -3.88
CA VAL A 130 -2.32 18.88 -2.75
C VAL A 130 -0.88 19.17 -3.16
N LEU A 131 -0.44 18.68 -4.33
CA LEU A 131 0.90 18.94 -4.85
C LEU A 131 1.13 20.45 -5.10
N ARG A 132 0.14 21.15 -5.66
CA ARG A 132 0.16 22.59 -5.92
C ARG A 132 0.39 23.37 -4.62
N LEU A 133 -0.37 23.04 -3.57
CA LEU A 133 -0.22 23.65 -2.25
C LEU A 133 1.14 23.36 -1.62
N LEU A 134 1.65 22.13 -1.75
CA LEU A 134 2.99 21.77 -1.26
C LEU A 134 4.12 22.50 -2.00
N ARG A 135 3.89 22.95 -3.24
CA ARG A 135 4.82 23.83 -3.98
C ARG A 135 4.75 25.29 -3.54
N GLY A 136 3.81 25.64 -2.65
CA GLY A 136 3.57 27.01 -2.22
C GLY A 136 2.81 27.85 -3.26
N GLU A 137 2.36 27.23 -4.36
CA GLU A 137 1.61 27.92 -5.40
C GLU A 137 0.26 28.38 -4.82
N GLY A 138 -0.12 29.64 -5.05
CA GLY A 138 -1.37 30.22 -4.55
C GLY A 138 -1.46 30.43 -3.03
N LEU A 139 -0.40 30.17 -2.26
CA LEU A 139 -0.30 30.59 -0.86
C LEU A 139 0.22 32.03 -0.80
N ALA A 140 -0.39 32.88 0.04
CA ALA A 140 0.04 34.27 0.21
C ALA A 140 1.51 34.41 0.67
N SER A 141 2.02 33.40 1.39
CA SER A 141 3.42 33.34 1.82
C SER A 141 4.38 32.89 0.71
N GLY A 142 3.88 32.25 -0.35
CA GLY A 142 4.69 31.57 -1.37
C GLY A 142 5.56 30.43 -0.82
N ALA A 143 5.41 30.06 0.46
CA ALA A 143 6.28 29.11 1.13
C ALA A 143 5.83 27.68 0.84
N GLY A 144 6.50 27.02 -0.10
CA GLY A 144 6.38 25.59 -0.36
C GLY A 144 7.34 24.74 0.47
N VAL A 145 7.27 23.43 0.30
CA VAL A 145 8.23 22.47 0.86
C VAL A 145 9.61 22.77 0.25
N PRO A 146 10.63 23.10 1.07
CA PRO A 146 11.96 23.40 0.55
C PRO A 146 12.66 22.14 0.03
N PRO A 147 13.71 22.27 -0.80
CA PRO A 147 14.59 21.16 -1.13
C PRO A 147 15.14 20.48 0.14
N GLY A 148 15.08 19.15 0.19
CA GLY A 148 15.43 18.38 1.40
C GLY A 148 14.34 18.35 2.48
N GLY A 149 13.21 19.02 2.27
CA GLY A 149 12.05 18.96 3.15
C GLY A 149 11.44 17.55 3.21
N GLU A 150 10.80 17.24 4.33
CA GLU A 150 10.20 15.94 4.60
C GLU A 150 8.67 16.06 4.54
N VAL A 151 8.03 15.16 3.79
CA VAL A 151 6.56 15.08 3.68
C VAL A 151 6.10 13.72 4.16
N LEU A 152 5.21 13.72 5.15
CA LEU A 152 4.57 12.51 5.66
C LEU A 152 3.12 12.45 5.17
N VAL A 153 2.77 11.38 4.45
CA VAL A 153 1.41 11.09 3.98
C VAL A 153 0.83 10.00 4.87
N LEU A 154 -0.01 10.41 5.81
CA LEU A 154 -0.70 9.50 6.75
C LEU A 154 -1.87 8.79 6.07
N GLY A 155 -2.07 7.51 6.39
CA GLY A 155 -3.12 6.70 5.75
C GLY A 155 -2.93 6.67 4.23
N CYS A 156 -1.71 6.39 3.77
CA CYS A 156 -1.35 6.56 2.37
C CYS A 156 -2.05 5.58 1.43
N GLY A 157 -2.77 4.57 1.96
CA GLY A 157 -3.45 3.56 1.18
C GLY A 157 -2.48 2.85 0.25
N GLN A 158 -2.73 2.94 -1.06
CA GLN A 158 -1.85 2.33 -2.06
C GLN A 158 -0.80 3.31 -2.61
N ALA A 159 -0.51 4.37 -1.86
CA ALA A 159 0.55 5.33 -2.07
C ALA A 159 0.47 6.19 -3.34
N ARG A 160 -0.64 6.21 -4.10
CA ARG A 160 -0.72 7.04 -5.32
C ARG A 160 -0.50 8.52 -5.06
N LEU A 161 -1.07 9.07 -3.97
CA LEU A 161 -0.82 10.46 -3.58
C LEU A 161 0.65 10.67 -3.17
N ALA A 162 1.20 9.79 -2.34
CA ALA A 162 2.60 9.88 -1.91
C ALA A 162 3.57 9.82 -3.09
N TRP A 163 3.31 8.95 -4.07
CA TRP A 163 4.04 8.89 -5.34
C TRP A 163 3.87 10.16 -6.17
N THR A 164 2.65 10.71 -6.24
CA THR A 164 2.39 11.98 -6.96
C THR A 164 3.21 13.12 -6.36
N ILE A 165 3.27 13.20 -5.03
CA ILE A 165 4.07 14.20 -4.31
C ILE A 165 5.57 13.96 -4.57
N ALA A 166 6.05 12.74 -4.42
CA ALA A 166 7.47 12.41 -4.60
C ALA A 166 7.95 12.69 -6.04
N SER A 167 7.10 12.42 -7.03
CA SER A 167 7.38 12.71 -8.44
C SER A 167 7.29 14.21 -8.75
N GLY A 168 6.37 14.91 -8.10
CA GLY A 168 6.11 16.33 -8.30
C GLY A 168 7.00 17.30 -7.51
N LEU A 169 7.72 16.81 -6.50
CA LEU A 169 8.64 17.59 -5.67
C LEU A 169 10.06 16.97 -5.68
N PRO A 170 10.82 17.12 -6.78
CA PRO A 170 12.20 16.64 -6.82
C PRO A 170 13.03 17.22 -5.67
N GLY A 171 13.64 16.34 -4.88
CA GLY A 171 14.48 16.72 -3.73
C GLY A 171 13.77 16.75 -2.38
N ALA A 172 12.43 16.62 -2.34
CA ALA A 172 11.73 16.32 -1.09
C ALA A 172 11.85 14.82 -0.75
N ARG A 173 11.83 14.49 0.54
CA ARG A 173 11.73 13.11 1.03
C ARG A 173 10.28 12.84 1.40
N VAL A 174 9.64 11.88 0.74
CA VAL A 174 8.24 11.54 1.01
C VAL A 174 8.16 10.20 1.72
N THR A 175 7.43 10.15 2.83
CA THR A 175 7.10 8.92 3.55
C THR A 175 5.59 8.70 3.46
N GLY A 176 5.16 7.57 2.94
CA GLY A 176 3.78 7.09 3.09
C GLY A 176 3.67 6.18 4.31
N LEU A 177 2.75 6.49 5.23
CA LEU A 177 2.44 5.66 6.39
C LEU A 177 1.08 5.00 6.21
N GLU A 178 1.01 3.69 6.38
CA GLU A 178 -0.23 2.93 6.28
C GLU A 178 -0.24 1.78 7.30
N ALA A 179 -1.38 1.52 7.92
CA ALA A 179 -1.51 0.44 8.91
C ALA A 179 -1.72 -0.92 8.21
N SER A 180 -2.46 -0.92 7.10
CA SER A 180 -2.83 -2.11 6.36
C SER A 180 -1.68 -2.69 5.52
N GLU A 181 -1.28 -3.91 5.88
CA GLU A 181 -0.28 -4.68 5.13
C GLU A 181 -0.73 -4.95 3.69
N ALA A 182 -2.04 -5.15 3.49
CA ALA A 182 -2.62 -5.40 2.17
C ALA A 182 -2.51 -4.17 1.26
N GLN A 183 -2.79 -2.98 1.79
CA GLN A 183 -2.68 -1.73 1.01
C GLN A 183 -1.22 -1.44 0.64
N LEU A 184 -0.28 -1.62 1.59
CA LEU A 184 1.14 -1.44 1.33
C LEU A 184 1.71 -2.46 0.34
N SER A 185 1.25 -3.71 0.40
CA SER A 185 1.67 -4.75 -0.55
C SER A 185 1.20 -4.42 -1.97
N ALA A 186 -0.05 -3.96 -2.13
CA ALA A 186 -0.57 -3.47 -3.41
C ALA A 186 0.19 -2.22 -3.90
N ALA A 187 0.49 -1.27 -3.01
CA ALA A 187 1.29 -0.10 -3.33
C ALA A 187 2.66 -0.49 -3.90
N ASN A 188 3.36 -1.41 -3.22
CA ASN A 188 4.68 -1.86 -3.62
C ASN A 188 4.66 -2.55 -4.99
N PHE A 189 3.64 -3.37 -5.29
CA PHE A 189 3.46 -3.97 -6.60
C PHE A 189 3.33 -2.90 -7.71
N PHE A 190 2.45 -1.92 -7.54
CA PHE A 190 2.22 -0.90 -8.56
C PHE A 190 3.39 0.06 -8.74
N LEU A 191 4.06 0.46 -7.65
CA LEU A 191 5.24 1.33 -7.70
C LEU A 191 6.40 0.71 -8.49
N GLN A 192 6.44 -0.61 -8.63
CA GLN A 192 7.44 -1.34 -9.41
C GLN A 192 7.03 -1.61 -10.86
N CYS A 193 5.82 -1.24 -11.27
CA CYS A 193 5.36 -1.45 -12.64
C CYS A 193 6.03 -0.48 -13.61
N ALA A 194 6.68 -1.02 -14.64
CA ALA A 194 7.31 -0.25 -15.72
C ALA A 194 6.40 -0.06 -16.94
N GLU A 195 5.22 -0.66 -16.91
CA GLU A 195 4.24 -0.68 -17.99
C GLU A 195 2.85 -0.37 -17.41
N GLU A 196 2.03 0.32 -18.21
CA GLU A 196 0.61 0.57 -17.94
C GLU A 196 -0.21 -0.70 -18.15
N GLU A 197 -1.39 -0.77 -17.52
CA GLU A 197 -2.41 -1.80 -17.73
C GLU A 197 -1.93 -3.25 -17.54
N ARG A 198 -0.88 -3.45 -16.74
CA ARG A 198 -0.26 -4.75 -16.45
C ARG A 198 -1.19 -5.75 -15.74
N LEU A 199 -2.25 -5.27 -15.11
CA LEU A 199 -3.19 -6.05 -14.31
C LEU A 199 -4.63 -5.72 -14.68
N ALA A 200 -5.42 -6.74 -14.99
CA ALA A 200 -6.87 -6.65 -15.09
C ALA A 200 -7.54 -7.30 -13.86
N PHE A 201 -8.58 -6.67 -13.31
CA PHE A 201 -9.31 -7.15 -12.14
C PHE A 201 -10.74 -6.60 -12.08
N HIS A 202 -11.60 -7.24 -11.27
CA HIS A 202 -13.03 -6.94 -11.11
C HIS A 202 -13.31 -6.46 -9.67
N PRO A 203 -13.29 -5.15 -9.39
CA PRO A 203 -13.24 -4.65 -8.02
C PRO A 203 -14.58 -4.60 -7.27
N PHE A 204 -15.69 -4.84 -7.96
CA PHE A 204 -17.04 -4.64 -7.42
C PHE A 204 -17.79 -5.95 -7.17
N LEU A 205 -17.10 -7.09 -7.29
CA LEU A 205 -17.70 -8.41 -7.15
C LEU A 205 -18.39 -8.66 -5.80
N ASP A 206 -17.91 -8.02 -4.72
CA ASP A 206 -18.47 -8.09 -3.37
C ASP A 206 -19.65 -7.16 -3.12
N GLU A 207 -20.06 -6.34 -4.10
CA GLU A 207 -21.19 -5.41 -3.99
C GLU A 207 -22.39 -5.89 -4.82
N PRO A 208 -23.30 -6.71 -4.24
CA PRO A 208 -24.50 -7.17 -4.94
C PRO A 208 -25.56 -6.06 -5.07
N ARG A 209 -25.47 -4.98 -4.29
CA ARG A 209 -26.52 -3.94 -4.22
C ARG A 209 -26.16 -2.75 -5.09
N SER A 210 -27.17 -1.92 -5.39
CA SER A 210 -26.99 -0.63 -6.07
C SER A 210 -26.36 -0.70 -7.47
N ASN A 211 -26.42 -1.87 -8.12
CA ASN A 211 -26.01 -2.03 -9.50
C ASN A 211 -27.15 -1.60 -10.43
N LEU A 212 -26.95 -0.54 -11.20
CA LEU A 212 -27.92 -0.13 -12.23
C LEU A 212 -28.05 -1.21 -13.31
N HIS A 213 -26.94 -1.86 -13.65
CA HIS A 213 -26.85 -2.93 -14.65
C HIS A 213 -25.98 -4.08 -14.10
N ALA A 214 -26.27 -5.32 -14.49
CA ALA A 214 -25.49 -6.50 -14.08
C ALA A 214 -23.99 -6.35 -14.41
N ALA A 215 -23.68 -5.76 -15.57
CA ALA A 215 -22.32 -5.48 -16.02
C ALA A 215 -21.53 -4.54 -15.10
N ALA A 216 -22.18 -3.78 -14.21
CA ALA A 216 -21.49 -2.90 -13.26
C ALA A 216 -20.71 -3.72 -12.22
N ARG A 217 -21.28 -4.83 -11.74
CA ARG A 217 -20.64 -5.72 -10.75
C ARG A 217 -19.50 -6.51 -11.37
N THR A 218 -19.63 -6.88 -12.64
CA THR A 218 -18.62 -7.67 -13.40
C THR A 218 -17.63 -6.80 -14.17
N ALA A 219 -17.68 -5.47 -14.04
CA ALA A 219 -16.79 -4.57 -14.75
C ALA A 219 -15.31 -4.87 -14.47
N ALA A 220 -14.53 -5.09 -15.54
CA ALA A 220 -13.09 -5.23 -15.48
C ALA A 220 -12.43 -3.86 -15.56
N LEU A 221 -11.42 -3.62 -14.72
CA LEU A 221 -10.56 -2.44 -14.78
C LEU A 221 -9.11 -2.87 -15.04
N ALA A 222 -8.36 -2.02 -15.74
CA ALA A 222 -6.93 -2.18 -15.98
C ALA A 222 -6.12 -1.21 -15.12
N ALA A 223 -5.01 -1.70 -14.57
CA ALA A 223 -4.06 -0.95 -13.73
C ALA A 223 -2.61 -1.42 -13.95
N PRO A 224 -1.60 -0.57 -13.72
CA PRO A 224 -1.73 0.85 -13.41
C PRO A 224 -2.05 1.70 -14.65
N ASP A 225 -2.72 2.84 -14.49
CA ASP A 225 -2.99 3.84 -15.55
C ASP A 225 -1.77 4.69 -15.93
N ILE A 226 -0.66 4.48 -15.24
CA ILE A 226 0.63 5.12 -15.47
C ILE A 226 1.72 4.08 -15.22
N ALA A 227 2.93 4.24 -15.76
CA ALA A 227 4.08 3.40 -15.43
C ALA A 227 4.94 4.04 -14.32
N PRO A 228 4.74 3.71 -13.02
CA PRO A 228 5.35 4.47 -11.94
C PRO A 228 6.87 4.29 -11.86
N ALA A 229 7.38 3.13 -12.29
CA ALA A 229 8.80 2.82 -12.33
C ALA A 229 9.54 3.42 -13.53
N ALA A 230 8.82 3.95 -14.53
CA ALA A 230 9.44 4.61 -15.68
C ALA A 230 10.00 6.01 -15.33
N LEU A 231 9.59 6.60 -14.19
CA LEU A 231 10.09 7.89 -13.74
C LEU A 231 11.39 7.75 -12.93
N PRO A 232 12.45 8.50 -13.28
CA PRO A 232 13.72 8.41 -12.56
C PRO A 232 13.62 9.01 -11.14
N ARG A 233 14.09 8.24 -10.16
CA ARG A 233 14.49 8.65 -8.79
C ARG A 233 13.44 9.46 -8.00
N VAL A 234 12.31 8.81 -7.69
CA VAL A 234 11.42 9.27 -6.61
C VAL A 234 12.00 8.92 -5.23
N SER A 235 12.08 9.88 -4.32
CA SER A 235 12.44 9.62 -2.90
C SER A 235 11.17 9.33 -2.10
N LEU A 236 10.59 8.15 -2.33
CA LEU A 236 9.41 7.65 -1.63
C LEU A 236 9.77 6.44 -0.76
N GLU A 237 9.49 6.53 0.54
CA GLU A 237 9.54 5.42 1.48
C GLU A 237 8.13 5.06 1.93
N LEU A 238 7.83 3.76 2.03
CA LEU A 238 6.57 3.29 2.62
C LEU A 238 6.86 2.63 3.97
N ARG A 239 6.11 3.04 5.00
CA ARG A 239 6.23 2.53 6.36
C ARG A 239 4.89 1.95 6.82
N ARG A 240 4.95 0.77 7.42
CA ARG A 240 3.80 0.22 8.15
C ARG A 240 3.74 0.87 9.53
N GLY A 241 2.58 1.32 9.94
CA GLY A 241 2.38 1.82 11.29
C GLY A 241 1.03 2.44 11.51
N ASP A 242 0.61 2.47 12.77
CA ASP A 242 -0.56 3.21 13.21
C ASP A 242 -0.14 4.65 13.54
N PHE A 243 -0.78 5.62 12.88
CA PHE A 243 -0.53 7.04 13.13
C PHE A 243 -0.75 7.41 14.60
N LEU A 244 -1.74 6.82 15.27
CA LEU A 244 -2.05 7.11 16.67
C LEU A 244 -0.96 6.63 17.63
N GLN A 245 -0.09 5.71 17.17
CA GLN A 245 1.05 5.18 17.93
C GLN A 245 2.34 5.97 17.67
N LEU A 246 2.31 6.96 16.78
CA LEU A 246 3.38 7.93 16.65
C LEU A 246 3.30 8.92 17.82
N SER A 247 3.99 8.61 18.93
CA SER A 247 4.24 9.59 19.98
C SER A 247 5.18 10.69 19.47
N PRO A 248 5.31 11.85 20.16
CA PRO A 248 6.35 12.84 19.86
C PRO A 248 7.78 12.25 19.85
N SER A 249 8.02 11.19 20.64
CA SER A 249 9.26 10.41 20.64
C SER A 249 9.39 9.45 19.45
N GLY A 250 8.27 9.09 18.80
CA GLY A 250 8.21 8.32 17.57
C GLY A 250 8.69 9.10 16.34
N GLU A 251 8.59 10.44 16.36
CA GLU A 251 9.21 11.29 15.32
C GLU A 251 10.74 11.15 15.29
N GLU A 252 11.40 10.99 16.45
CA GLU A 252 12.86 10.81 16.52
C GLU A 252 13.30 9.47 15.90
N ALA A 253 12.49 8.42 16.03
CA ALA A 253 12.73 7.13 15.38
C ALA A 253 12.59 7.24 13.85
N LEU A 254 11.65 8.06 13.35
CA LEU A 254 11.47 8.30 11.92
C LEU A 254 12.62 9.14 11.31
N ARG A 255 13.29 9.99 12.10
CA ARG A 255 14.46 10.81 11.72
C ARG A 255 15.81 10.06 11.83
N GLY A 256 15.90 9.00 12.64
CA GLY A 256 17.16 8.35 13.04
C GLY A 256 17.79 7.35 12.07
N SER A 257 17.08 6.87 11.05
CA SER A 257 17.60 5.83 10.13
C SER A 257 18.61 6.32 9.10
N GLY A 258 18.83 7.63 8.98
CA GLY A 258 19.75 8.24 8.01
C GLY A 258 21.20 8.46 8.49
N ARG A 259 21.56 8.12 9.74
CA ARG A 259 22.90 8.38 10.29
C ARG A 259 23.50 7.17 11.01
N ARG A 260 23.95 6.16 10.27
CA ARG A 260 25.07 5.29 10.72
C ARG A 260 25.91 4.78 9.55
N ARG A 261 26.97 5.50 9.19
CA ARG A 261 28.30 4.93 8.87
C ARG A 261 29.36 5.96 9.24
N GLY A 262 30.23 5.57 10.16
CA GLY A 262 31.32 6.40 10.68
C GLY A 262 31.82 5.92 12.04
N SER A 263 31.97 4.61 12.24
CA SER A 263 32.73 4.10 13.37
C SER A 263 34.21 4.06 12.98
N SER A 264 34.99 5.05 13.43
CA SER A 264 36.41 4.82 13.71
C SER A 264 36.61 4.91 15.21
N SER A 265 36.82 3.75 15.82
CA SER A 265 37.25 3.59 17.19
C SER A 265 38.64 4.19 17.40
N VAL A 266 38.75 5.18 18.29
CA VAL A 266 40.00 5.49 19.00
C VAL A 266 39.64 5.63 20.48
N PRO A 267 40.26 4.85 21.39
CA PRO A 267 39.94 4.88 22.81
C PRO A 267 40.53 6.13 23.49
N PRO A 268 39.97 6.56 24.64
CA PRO A 268 40.38 7.78 25.32
C PRO A 268 41.66 7.52 26.11
N ASN A 269 42.66 8.39 25.98
CA ASN A 269 43.81 8.37 26.88
C ASN A 269 43.78 9.57 27.84
N ARG A 270 44.04 9.24 29.09
CA ARG A 270 43.93 10.07 30.29
C ARG A 270 44.91 11.25 30.26
N ALA A 271 44.52 12.28 31.00
CA ALA A 271 45.28 13.47 31.34
C ALA A 271 46.69 13.18 31.89
N ALA A 272 47.65 14.02 31.50
CA ALA A 272 48.82 14.34 32.30
C ALA A 272 49.13 15.84 32.16
N SER A 273 49.03 16.54 33.29
CA SER A 273 49.54 17.88 33.52
C SER A 273 51.06 17.90 33.39
N LEU A 274 51.65 18.99 32.90
CA LEU A 274 52.90 19.56 33.41
C LEU A 274 53.21 20.94 32.79
N ARG A 275 53.15 21.95 33.68
CA ARG A 275 53.99 23.16 33.81
C ARG A 275 54.94 23.53 32.65
N GLY A 276 54.71 24.74 32.14
CA GLY A 276 55.64 25.89 32.27
C GLY A 276 56.94 25.89 31.46
N ALA A 277 57.06 26.83 30.52
CA ALA A 277 58.22 27.73 30.37
C ALA A 277 57.94 28.77 29.26
N PHE A 278 57.92 30.05 29.63
CA PHE A 278 58.29 31.16 28.74
C PHE A 278 59.82 31.06 28.45
N PRO A 279 60.34 31.55 27.31
CA PRO A 279 60.69 32.97 27.26
C PRO A 279 60.63 33.68 25.88
N THR A 280 60.28 34.97 25.97
CA THR A 280 60.91 36.18 25.38
C THR A 280 61.22 36.32 23.88
N GLY A 281 60.72 37.43 23.33
CA GLY A 281 61.39 38.33 22.36
C GLY A 281 61.29 37.88 20.89
N ALA A 282 61.15 38.74 19.88
CA ALA A 282 61.07 40.19 19.80
C ALA A 282 60.38 40.54 18.45
N THR A 283 59.71 41.69 18.43
CA THR A 283 59.24 42.44 17.24
C THR A 283 60.43 43.02 16.45
N PRO A 284 60.24 43.82 15.37
CA PRO A 284 59.30 43.71 14.25
C PRO A 284 60.00 43.92 12.88
N SER A 285 59.27 43.68 11.79
CA SER A 285 59.17 44.56 10.60
C SER A 285 57.93 44.16 9.81
#